data_AF-A0A964A0Z3-F1
#
_entry.id   AF-A0A964A0Z3-F1
#
_cell.length_a   1.000
_cell.length_b   1.000
_cell.length_c   1.000
_cell.angle_alpha   90.00
_cell.angle_beta   90.00
_cell.angle_gamma   90.00
#
_symmetry.space_group_name_H-M   'P 1'
#
loop_
_entity.id
_entity.type
_entity.pdbx_description
1 polymer ?
#
loop_
_entity_poly.entity_id
_entity_poly.type
_entity_poly.pdbx_seq_one_letter_code
_entity_poly.pdbx_strand_id
1 'polypeptide(L)'
;MKPKFQSSSVLLSCLLSVIVFNSCGSKHVEETPEDVRIAVIPSMKEAQRHFYHAWLADCVNEEPYIGEERAIHDLTDEATKRINGAINNDTIKSFFGAEELLWGPVLSVNYVESSTDKYVVDNLMYCLGRKDSVGQYHFMVAIAGTDAISSFDWMDEDLDVLQQKPWLEGTMISAGAMNGYQNLVGFRDNGVGIDSFLRMKARLYPGMEVEVAGHSLGGALTQVMASHFNDQLKDVGSGISVTAWVYAGPTAGNKAFADSLVQQLAGYYAYDNTLDVVPHAWEMDQVIEICNLYNGFELCGNTMEPNIWIKGVARYIQALAANTGDYTQPVSSVPPFTGKHFLSADTTGCAAVLAGTKKAWGDSGYPIDLYQNLNSLSGQCGYKTDVTEPEFNQFAFFLAEMGAQHLNAYFDHFFDNTPIATSLPQYVPGNSGTFIDWDAADILSDFIENAAGYLKAQGISDCDCQSLQ
;
A
#
# COMPACT_ATOMS: atom_id res chain seq x y z
N MET A 1 26.45 -39.75 20.28
CA MET A 1 25.19 -39.42 21.01
C MET A 1 24.64 -38.13 20.44
N LYS A 2 23.32 -37.98 20.28
CA LYS A 2 22.69 -36.76 19.75
C LYS A 2 22.93 -35.57 20.70
N PRO A 3 23.23 -34.35 20.22
CA PRO A 3 23.03 -33.15 21.02
C PRO A 3 21.52 -32.89 21.19
N LYS A 4 21.12 -32.37 22.35
CA LYS A 4 19.74 -32.01 22.63
C LYS A 4 19.45 -30.62 22.06
N PHE A 5 18.35 -30.47 21.31
CA PHE A 5 17.73 -29.16 21.16
C PHE A 5 17.00 -28.81 22.46
N GLN A 6 17.32 -27.66 23.06
CA GLN A 6 16.47 -27.02 24.07
C GLN A 6 15.84 -25.79 23.42
N SER A 7 14.55 -25.89 23.10
CA SER A 7 13.73 -24.81 22.58
C SER A 7 13.23 -23.93 23.72
N SER A 8 13.77 -22.72 23.83
CA SER A 8 13.26 -21.64 24.69
C SER A 8 13.71 -20.30 24.08
N SER A 9 12.92 -19.24 24.29
CA SER A 9 13.14 -17.85 23.83
C SER A 9 13.34 -17.63 22.32
N VAL A 10 12.21 -17.58 21.59
CA VAL A 10 12.04 -16.93 20.27
C VAL A 10 10.62 -16.33 20.27
N LEU A 11 10.49 -15.00 20.42
CA LEU A 11 9.21 -14.26 20.60
C LEU A 11 9.49 -12.74 20.77
N LEU A 12 9.64 -11.88 19.71
CA LEU A 12 9.73 -10.39 19.91
C LEU A 12 9.66 -9.37 18.72
N SER A 13 9.17 -9.64 17.50
CA SER A 13 9.19 -8.60 16.42
C SER A 13 8.01 -8.46 15.38
N CYS A 14 6.68 -8.67 15.63
CA CYS A 14 5.63 -9.19 14.66
C CYS A 14 4.53 -8.25 14.17
N LEU A 15 4.53 -6.95 14.42
CA LEU A 15 3.32 -6.19 14.11
C LEU A 15 3.32 -5.04 13.13
N LEU A 16 4.22 -5.15 12.17
CA LEU A 16 4.26 -4.40 10.91
C LEU A 16 3.60 -5.15 9.72
N SER A 17 2.85 -6.23 9.97
CA SER A 17 2.26 -7.17 8.97
C SER A 17 1.48 -8.26 9.72
N VAL A 18 0.44 -8.89 9.15
CA VAL A 18 -0.42 -9.89 9.84
C VAL A 18 -1.94 -9.63 9.67
N ILE A 19 -2.82 -10.55 9.18
CA ILE A 19 -4.33 -10.67 9.32
C ILE A 19 -5.21 -10.63 8.00
N VAL A 20 -6.38 -11.33 7.93
CA VAL A 20 -7.39 -11.52 6.81
C VAL A 20 -8.60 -12.49 7.14
N PHE A 21 -9.78 -12.47 6.42
CA PHE A 21 -10.54 -13.58 5.73
C PHE A 21 -11.80 -13.25 4.87
N ASN A 22 -12.04 -14.04 3.79
CA ASN A 22 -13.29 -14.30 3.02
C ASN A 22 -14.60 -14.39 3.87
N SER A 23 -15.85 -14.23 3.38
CA SER A 23 -16.51 -13.90 2.07
C SER A 23 -18.01 -13.59 2.37
N CYS A 24 -18.91 -13.09 1.51
CA CYS A 24 -19.21 -13.39 0.10
C CYS A 24 -20.32 -12.45 -0.44
N GLY A 25 -20.27 -11.97 -1.69
CA GLY A 25 -21.39 -11.20 -2.29
C GLY A 25 -21.16 -10.82 -3.76
N SER A 26 -21.98 -11.34 -4.69
CA SER A 26 -21.77 -11.17 -6.14
C SER A 26 -22.78 -10.23 -6.83
N LYS A 27 -22.30 -9.55 -7.89
CA LYS A 27 -22.99 -8.82 -9.00
C LYS A 27 -22.85 -7.29 -8.91
N HIS A 28 -22.75 -6.52 -10.00
CA HIS A 28 -23.01 -6.79 -11.43
C HIS A 28 -21.83 -6.34 -12.32
N VAL A 29 -21.62 -7.01 -13.46
CA VAL A 29 -20.80 -6.47 -14.57
C VAL A 29 -21.75 -5.82 -15.58
N GLU A 30 -21.60 -4.51 -15.81
CA GLU A 30 -22.21 -3.84 -16.97
C GLU A 30 -21.35 -4.04 -18.24
N GLU A 31 -21.99 -3.95 -19.39
CA GLU A 31 -21.39 -4.31 -20.69
C GLU A 31 -20.30 -3.31 -21.10
N THR A 32 -19.07 -3.79 -21.28
CA THR A 32 -17.94 -2.96 -21.73
C THR A 32 -18.05 -2.57 -23.21
N PRO A 33 -17.62 -1.35 -23.60
CA PRO A 33 -17.64 -0.92 -24.99
C PRO A 33 -16.81 -1.81 -25.94
N GLU A 34 -17.31 -1.98 -27.16
CA GLU A 34 -16.98 -3.04 -28.12
C GLU A 34 -15.55 -3.00 -28.74
N ASP A 35 -14.65 -2.14 -28.27
CA ASP A 35 -13.31 -1.89 -28.85
C ASP A 35 -12.15 -1.90 -27.82
N VAL A 36 -12.41 -2.28 -26.56
CA VAL A 36 -11.33 -2.50 -25.58
C VAL A 36 -10.53 -3.73 -25.99
N ARG A 37 -9.24 -3.53 -26.32
CA ARG A 37 -8.29 -4.65 -26.46
C ARG A 37 -8.26 -5.40 -25.13
N ILE A 38 -8.83 -6.61 -25.10
CA ILE A 38 -8.76 -7.48 -23.92
C ILE A 38 -7.27 -7.82 -23.72
N ALA A 39 -6.64 -7.13 -22.77
CA ALA A 39 -5.26 -7.41 -22.40
C ALA A 39 -5.17 -8.88 -21.93
N VAL A 40 -4.14 -9.58 -22.39
CA VAL A 40 -3.94 -10.97 -22.00
C VAL A 40 -3.59 -10.98 -20.52
N ILE A 41 -4.43 -11.60 -19.69
CA ILE A 41 -4.16 -11.76 -18.26
C ILE A 41 -2.77 -12.41 -18.09
N PRO A 42 -1.83 -11.76 -17.40
CA PRO A 42 -0.49 -12.30 -17.27
C PRO A 42 -0.44 -13.65 -16.54
N SER A 43 0.64 -14.39 -16.73
CA SER A 43 0.86 -15.58 -15.93
C SER A 43 1.08 -15.22 -14.45
N MET A 44 0.56 -16.04 -13.54
CA MET A 44 0.80 -15.90 -12.10
C MET A 44 2.30 -15.77 -11.75
N LYS A 45 3.19 -16.38 -12.54
CA LYS A 45 4.64 -16.27 -12.35
C LYS A 45 5.18 -14.86 -12.62
N GLU A 46 4.64 -14.14 -13.60
CA GLU A 46 5.02 -12.75 -13.83
C GLU A 46 4.40 -11.84 -12.76
N ALA A 47 3.15 -12.08 -12.35
CA ALA A 47 2.55 -11.36 -11.21
C ALA A 47 3.41 -11.51 -9.93
N GLN A 48 3.77 -12.75 -9.58
CA GLN A 48 4.71 -13.07 -8.49
C GLN A 48 6.03 -12.31 -8.58
N ARG A 49 6.58 -12.12 -9.80
CA ARG A 49 7.85 -11.41 -9.99
C ARG A 49 7.71 -9.91 -9.76
N HIS A 50 6.71 -9.29 -10.38
CA HIS A 50 6.48 -7.85 -10.22
C HIS A 50 6.08 -7.50 -8.77
N PHE A 51 5.26 -8.34 -8.12
CA PHE A 51 4.95 -8.20 -6.70
C PHE A 51 6.19 -8.40 -5.81
N TYR A 52 7.07 -9.36 -6.13
CA TYR A 52 8.36 -9.52 -5.43
C TYR A 52 9.18 -8.22 -5.48
N HIS A 53 9.25 -7.54 -6.63
CA HIS A 53 10.00 -6.29 -6.74
C HIS A 53 9.31 -5.10 -6.07
N ALA A 54 7.99 -5.02 -6.14
CA ALA A 54 7.19 -4.04 -5.41
C ALA A 54 7.46 -4.17 -3.89
N TRP A 55 7.25 -5.36 -3.33
CA TRP A 55 7.54 -5.67 -1.92
C TRP A 55 9.01 -5.43 -1.56
N LEU A 56 9.95 -5.71 -2.49
CA LEU A 56 11.38 -5.45 -2.31
C LEU A 56 11.75 -3.96 -2.33
N ALA A 57 10.88 -3.07 -2.83
CA ALA A 57 11.12 -1.64 -2.70
C ALA A 57 10.97 -1.18 -1.24
N ASP A 58 10.04 -1.78 -0.48
CA ASP A 58 9.84 -1.54 0.97
C ASP A 58 10.96 -2.12 1.86
N CYS A 59 12.08 -2.56 1.28
CA CYS A 59 13.17 -3.21 2.01
C CYS A 59 13.86 -2.35 3.07
N VAL A 60 13.48 -1.09 3.30
CA VAL A 60 13.98 -0.24 4.40
C VAL A 60 12.86 0.53 5.11
N ASN A 61 11.60 0.12 4.90
CA ASN A 61 10.38 0.77 5.38
C ASN A 61 9.79 0.05 6.62
N GLU A 62 10.61 -0.23 7.64
CA GLU A 62 10.16 -0.99 8.84
C GLU A 62 10.18 -0.18 10.13
N GLU A 63 11.31 0.45 10.46
CA GLU A 63 11.47 1.16 11.73
C GLU A 63 12.10 2.53 11.44
N PRO A 64 11.70 3.60 12.15
CA PRO A 64 12.37 4.88 12.07
C PRO A 64 13.86 4.73 12.34
N TYR A 65 14.68 5.06 11.34
CA TYR A 65 16.14 5.01 11.46
C TYR A 65 16.59 6.02 12.51
N ILE A 66 17.22 5.54 13.58
CA ILE A 66 17.76 6.36 14.67
C ILE A 66 19.24 6.63 14.38
N GLY A 67 19.57 7.88 14.01
CA GLY A 67 20.97 8.28 13.83
C GLY A 67 21.17 9.69 13.29
N GLU A 68 22.14 10.42 13.87
CA GLU A 68 22.55 11.76 13.42
C GLU A 68 23.41 11.72 12.15
N GLU A 69 23.23 12.69 11.26
CA GLU A 69 24.10 12.99 10.10
C GLU A 69 24.60 11.77 9.31
N ARG A 70 23.67 10.95 8.77
CA ARG A 70 23.84 10.11 7.55
C ARG A 70 22.65 9.25 7.11
N ALA A 71 21.47 9.36 7.71
CA ALA A 71 20.29 8.50 7.44
C ALA A 71 20.12 8.06 5.97
N ILE A 72 20.07 9.00 5.01
CA ILE A 72 19.96 8.69 3.57
C ILE A 72 21.06 7.73 3.08
N HIS A 73 22.32 7.98 3.46
CA HIS A 73 23.46 7.15 3.07
C HIS A 73 23.35 5.74 3.64
N ASP A 74 23.10 5.62 4.95
CA ASP A 74 23.07 4.33 5.64
C ASP A 74 21.85 3.49 5.24
N LEU A 75 20.69 4.12 5.03
CA LEU A 75 19.50 3.47 4.46
C LEU A 75 19.70 3.08 2.99
N THR A 76 20.40 3.90 2.20
CA THR A 76 20.73 3.54 0.79
C THR A 76 21.70 2.36 0.75
N ASP A 77 22.70 2.30 1.64
CA ASP A 77 23.62 1.16 1.76
C ASP A 77 22.88 -0.12 2.18
N GLU A 78 21.97 -0.04 3.15
CA GLU A 78 21.18 -1.19 3.61
C GLU A 78 20.17 -1.67 2.55
N ALA A 79 19.46 -0.75 1.87
CA ALA A 79 18.60 -1.06 0.74
C ALA A 79 19.41 -1.72 -0.40
N THR A 80 20.57 -1.16 -0.73
CA THR A 80 21.48 -1.72 -1.75
C THR A 80 21.92 -3.13 -1.37
N LYS A 81 22.24 -3.38 -0.10
CA LYS A 81 22.59 -4.70 0.44
C LYS A 81 21.41 -5.68 0.39
N ARG A 82 20.20 -5.25 0.77
CA ARG A 82 18.98 -6.06 0.78
C ARG A 82 18.55 -6.44 -0.64
N ILE A 83 18.48 -5.47 -1.56
CA ILE A 83 18.17 -5.67 -2.99
C ILE A 83 19.20 -6.58 -3.65
N ASN A 84 20.50 -6.28 -3.53
CA ASN A 84 21.55 -7.12 -4.11
C ASN A 84 21.57 -8.53 -3.50
N GLY A 85 21.29 -8.66 -2.20
CA GLY A 85 21.16 -9.94 -1.52
C GLY A 85 20.02 -10.78 -2.09
N ALA A 86 18.86 -10.16 -2.35
CA ALA A 86 17.68 -10.82 -2.89
C ALA A 86 17.89 -11.29 -4.33
N ILE A 87 18.32 -10.40 -5.25
CA ILE A 87 18.55 -10.76 -6.66
C ILE A 87 19.73 -11.72 -6.85
N ASN A 88 20.62 -11.85 -5.86
CA ASN A 88 21.72 -12.83 -5.87
C ASN A 88 21.40 -14.16 -5.15
N ASN A 89 20.24 -14.30 -4.51
CA ASN A 89 19.83 -15.51 -3.83
C ASN A 89 19.54 -16.66 -4.83
N ASP A 90 20.20 -17.81 -4.68
CA ASP A 90 20.07 -18.93 -5.62
C ASP A 90 18.63 -19.46 -5.77
N THR A 91 17.84 -19.44 -4.71
CA THR A 91 16.42 -19.87 -4.75
C THR A 91 15.57 -18.88 -5.54
N ILE A 92 15.75 -17.58 -5.30
CA ILE A 92 15.04 -16.51 -6.02
C ILE A 92 15.43 -16.51 -7.49
N LYS A 93 16.73 -16.60 -7.80
CA LYS A 93 17.25 -16.69 -9.18
C LYS A 93 16.78 -17.93 -9.92
N SER A 94 16.70 -19.07 -9.25
CA SER A 94 16.17 -20.31 -9.83
C SER A 94 14.67 -20.19 -10.12
N PHE A 95 13.95 -19.35 -9.37
CA PHE A 95 12.53 -19.13 -9.55
C PHE A 95 12.24 -18.10 -10.65
N PHE A 96 12.74 -16.87 -10.54
CA PHE A 96 12.43 -15.77 -11.48
C PHE A 96 13.39 -15.63 -12.66
N GLY A 97 14.64 -16.07 -12.52
CA GLY A 97 15.72 -15.83 -13.47
C GLY A 97 16.83 -14.95 -12.89
N ALA A 98 17.85 -14.64 -13.70
CA ALA A 98 18.91 -13.73 -13.30
C ALA A 98 18.58 -12.31 -13.78
N GLU A 99 18.73 -11.35 -12.87
CA GLU A 99 18.47 -9.92 -13.10
C GLU A 99 19.66 -9.10 -12.56
N GLU A 100 19.85 -7.90 -13.07
CA GLU A 100 20.97 -7.01 -12.73
C GLU A 100 20.42 -5.68 -12.22
N LEU A 101 20.91 -5.17 -11.09
CA LEU A 101 20.61 -3.82 -10.62
C LEU A 101 21.35 -2.81 -11.49
N LEU A 102 20.61 -1.99 -12.25
CA LEU A 102 21.18 -1.10 -13.26
C LEU A 102 21.04 0.39 -12.95
N TRP A 103 20.14 0.75 -12.03
CA TRP A 103 19.96 2.12 -11.54
C TRP A 103 19.40 2.07 -10.11
N GLY A 104 19.98 2.86 -9.21
CA GLY A 104 19.56 2.94 -7.80
C GLY A 104 20.03 1.74 -6.94
N PRO A 105 19.42 1.51 -5.76
CA PRO A 105 18.29 2.26 -5.20
C PRO A 105 18.63 3.72 -4.92
N VAL A 106 17.61 4.57 -5.03
CA VAL A 106 17.62 5.96 -4.54
C VAL A 106 16.37 6.16 -3.71
N LEU A 107 16.50 6.88 -2.59
CA LEU A 107 15.40 7.12 -1.65
C LEU A 107 15.38 8.57 -1.14
N SER A 108 14.22 9.00 -0.66
CA SER A 108 14.06 10.18 0.20
C SER A 108 13.77 9.76 1.64
N VAL A 109 14.02 10.67 2.58
CA VAL A 109 13.64 10.50 3.98
C VAL A 109 13.08 11.80 4.55
N ASN A 110 12.07 11.69 5.39
CA ASN A 110 11.59 12.75 6.27
C ASN A 110 11.94 12.46 7.74
N TYR A 111 11.80 13.50 8.56
CA TYR A 111 11.87 13.39 10.01
C TYR A 111 10.55 12.86 10.57
N VAL A 112 10.61 12.02 11.60
CA VAL A 112 9.41 11.75 12.41
C VAL A 112 9.08 13.01 13.20
N GLU A 113 7.87 13.54 13.05
CA GLU A 113 7.42 14.67 13.87
C GLU A 113 7.62 14.35 15.36
N SER A 114 8.18 15.31 16.12
CA SER A 114 8.74 15.19 17.49
C SER A 114 10.21 14.74 17.64
N SER A 115 10.91 14.24 16.62
CA SER A 115 12.33 13.83 16.72
C SER A 115 13.24 14.46 15.66
N THR A 116 14.45 14.89 16.05
CA THR A 116 15.48 15.39 15.12
C THR A 116 16.48 14.32 14.66
N ASP A 117 16.34 13.11 15.18
CA ASP A 117 17.26 11.97 15.07
C ASP A 117 16.59 10.68 14.56
N LYS A 118 15.26 10.68 14.40
CA LYS A 118 14.47 9.60 13.77
C LYS A 118 14.10 9.99 12.34
N TYR A 119 14.32 9.07 11.40
CA TYR A 119 14.02 9.27 9.98
C TYR A 119 13.15 8.12 9.44
N VAL A 120 12.15 8.44 8.65
CA VAL A 120 11.35 7.48 7.87
C VAL A 120 11.67 7.62 6.39
N VAL A 121 11.49 6.55 5.61
CA VAL A 121 11.65 6.58 4.15
C VAL A 121 10.30 6.90 3.52
N ASP A 122 10.23 7.95 2.70
CA ASP A 122 8.98 8.37 2.04
C ASP A 122 8.82 7.71 0.68
N ASN A 123 9.91 7.67 -0.10
CA ASN A 123 9.89 7.04 -1.42
C ASN A 123 11.21 6.31 -1.65
N LEU A 124 11.17 5.13 -2.25
CA LEU A 124 12.34 4.42 -2.77
C LEU A 124 12.06 3.97 -4.19
N MET A 125 13.06 4.12 -5.08
CA MET A 125 12.98 3.59 -6.44
C MET A 125 14.30 2.96 -6.89
N TYR A 126 14.20 1.84 -7.60
CA TYR A 126 15.33 1.19 -8.27
C TYR A 126 14.90 0.60 -9.63
N CYS A 127 15.87 0.30 -10.50
CA CYS A 127 15.62 -0.35 -11.77
C CYS A 127 16.53 -1.57 -11.98
N LEU A 128 15.91 -2.72 -12.26
CA LEU A 128 16.58 -3.94 -12.69
C LEU A 128 16.50 -4.10 -14.21
N GLY A 129 17.51 -4.76 -14.80
CA GLY A 129 17.47 -5.24 -16.17
C GLY A 129 17.45 -6.76 -16.25
N ARG A 130 16.60 -7.29 -17.14
CA ARG A 130 16.64 -8.70 -17.58
C ARG A 130 16.64 -8.82 -19.10
N LYS A 131 17.03 -10.00 -19.59
CA LYS A 131 16.68 -10.45 -20.95
C LYS A 131 15.72 -11.62 -20.86
N ASP A 132 14.75 -11.63 -21.76
CA ASP A 132 13.86 -12.76 -21.93
C ASP A 132 14.50 -13.90 -22.76
N SER A 133 13.72 -14.94 -23.05
CA SER A 133 14.15 -16.10 -23.83
C SER A 133 14.45 -15.81 -25.31
N VAL A 134 13.89 -14.74 -25.90
CA VAL A 134 14.19 -14.32 -27.29
C VAL A 134 15.24 -13.21 -27.38
N GLY A 135 15.70 -12.70 -26.23
CA GLY A 135 16.76 -11.70 -26.10
C GLY A 135 16.27 -10.25 -26.04
N GLN A 136 14.95 -10.03 -25.92
CA GLN A 136 14.34 -8.74 -25.66
C GLN A 136 14.73 -8.27 -24.24
N TYR A 137 14.94 -6.96 -24.09
CA TYR A 137 15.32 -6.36 -22.81
C TYR A 137 14.10 -5.84 -22.08
N HIS A 138 13.99 -6.17 -20.79
CA HIS A 138 12.98 -5.62 -19.88
C HIS A 138 13.68 -4.81 -18.80
N PHE A 139 13.15 -3.64 -18.51
CA PHE A 139 13.59 -2.75 -17.44
C PHE A 139 12.49 -2.66 -16.38
N MET A 140 12.71 -3.35 -15.26
CA MET A 140 11.77 -3.40 -14.16
C MET A 140 12.08 -2.26 -13.19
N VAL A 141 11.21 -1.24 -13.14
CA VAL A 141 11.25 -0.13 -12.20
C VAL A 141 10.33 -0.45 -11.02
N ALA A 142 10.91 -0.53 -9.83
CA ALA A 142 10.18 -0.84 -8.61
C ALA A 142 10.13 0.39 -7.70
N ILE A 143 8.96 0.65 -7.11
CA ILE A 143 8.65 1.85 -6.34
C ILE A 143 8.01 1.46 -5.01
N ALA A 144 8.52 2.02 -3.91
CA ALA A 144 7.85 2.05 -2.62
C ALA A 144 7.42 3.48 -2.28
N GLY A 145 6.33 3.58 -1.52
CA GLY A 145 5.92 4.80 -0.83
C GLY A 145 6.40 4.80 0.63
N THR A 146 5.73 5.60 1.45
CA THR A 146 6.00 5.76 2.88
C THR A 146 5.65 4.47 3.64
N ASP A 147 6.32 4.24 4.77
CA ASP A 147 6.17 3.08 5.66
C ASP A 147 4.70 2.67 5.89
N ALA A 148 4.40 1.37 5.82
CA ALA A 148 3.06 0.83 6.07
C ALA A 148 2.53 1.10 7.50
N ILE A 149 3.39 1.34 8.50
CA ILE A 149 2.99 1.82 9.83
C ILE A 149 2.38 3.23 9.73
N SER A 150 2.98 4.11 8.92
CA SER A 150 2.52 5.48 8.68
C SER A 150 1.26 5.57 7.79
N SER A 151 0.63 4.45 7.44
CA SER A 151 -0.50 4.41 6.51
C SER A 151 -1.77 5.14 6.94
N PHE A 152 -1.86 5.53 8.21
CA PHE A 152 -2.93 6.40 8.70
C PHE A 152 -2.60 7.90 8.56
N ASP A 153 -1.32 8.30 8.61
CA ASP A 153 -0.89 9.68 8.30
C ASP A 153 -0.85 9.91 6.78
N TRP A 154 -0.25 8.98 6.03
CA TRP A 154 0.04 9.19 4.60
C TRP A 154 -1.24 9.29 3.75
N MET A 155 -2.36 8.68 4.17
CA MET A 155 -3.63 8.79 3.44
C MET A 155 -4.20 10.21 3.42
N ASP A 156 -4.00 11.01 4.47
CA ASP A 156 -4.49 12.39 4.54
C ASP A 156 -3.41 13.43 4.15
N GLU A 157 -2.12 13.18 4.43
CA GLU A 157 -1.03 14.13 4.17
C GLU A 157 -0.26 13.86 2.86
N ASP A 158 0.32 12.66 2.69
CA ASP A 158 1.14 12.32 1.50
C ASP A 158 0.30 12.08 0.24
N LEU A 159 -0.95 11.62 0.41
CA LEU A 159 -1.99 11.70 -0.61
C LEU A 159 -2.92 12.88 -0.32
N ASP A 160 -2.44 14.13 -0.43
CA ASP A 160 -3.31 15.33 -0.54
C ASP A 160 -4.28 15.14 -1.72
N VAL A 161 -5.41 14.52 -1.42
CA VAL A 161 -6.56 14.31 -2.29
C VAL A 161 -7.56 15.43 -2.16
N LEU A 162 -7.39 16.33 -1.18
CA LEU A 162 -8.16 17.55 -1.08
C LEU A 162 -7.94 18.49 -2.27
N GLN A 163 -6.85 18.29 -3.02
CA GLN A 163 -6.54 19.03 -4.23
C GLN A 163 -6.10 18.08 -5.35
N GLN A 164 -6.67 18.25 -6.53
CA GLN A 164 -6.10 17.69 -7.76
C GLN A 164 -5.16 18.70 -8.45
N LYS A 165 -4.12 18.21 -9.12
CA LYS A 165 -3.18 18.98 -9.93
C LYS A 165 -3.25 18.55 -11.40
N PRO A 166 -3.13 19.48 -12.37
CA PRO A 166 -3.08 19.15 -13.78
C PRO A 166 -1.95 18.17 -14.13
N TRP A 167 -2.30 17.18 -14.94
CA TRP A 167 -1.41 16.16 -15.47
C TRP A 167 -1.39 16.19 -17.01
N LEU A 168 -0.78 15.18 -17.62
CA LEU A 168 -0.68 15.00 -19.07
C LEU A 168 -2.04 15.02 -19.75
N GLU A 169 -2.08 15.55 -20.98
CA GLU A 169 -3.26 15.57 -21.88
C GLU A 169 -4.54 16.20 -21.28
N GLY A 170 -4.42 17.01 -20.22
CA GLY A 170 -5.55 17.66 -19.55
C GLY A 170 -6.25 16.78 -18.52
N THR A 171 -5.65 15.64 -18.16
CA THR A 171 -6.07 14.80 -17.03
C THR A 171 -5.63 15.40 -15.69
N MET A 172 -6.05 14.82 -14.57
CA MET A 172 -5.76 15.31 -13.22
C MET A 172 -5.33 14.17 -12.29
N ILE A 173 -4.32 14.42 -11.44
CA ILE A 173 -3.88 13.51 -10.36
C ILE A 173 -4.00 14.19 -8.99
N SER A 174 -3.98 13.45 -7.88
CA SER A 174 -3.94 14.07 -6.54
C SER A 174 -2.68 14.90 -6.35
N ALA A 175 -2.74 15.92 -5.50
CA ALA A 175 -1.60 16.75 -5.17
C ALA A 175 -0.52 15.94 -4.45
N GLY A 176 -0.92 14.97 -3.63
CA GLY A 176 0.00 14.01 -3.04
C GLY A 176 0.71 13.10 -4.06
N ALA A 177 -0.04 12.52 -5.01
CA ALA A 177 0.56 11.73 -6.09
C ALA A 177 1.49 12.58 -6.98
N MET A 178 1.18 13.87 -7.16
CA MET A 178 2.08 14.85 -7.80
C MET A 178 3.35 15.12 -6.98
N ASN A 179 3.27 15.19 -5.64
CA ASN A 179 4.43 15.35 -4.77
C ASN A 179 5.36 14.12 -4.83
N GLY A 180 4.81 12.92 -4.66
CA GLY A 180 5.57 11.67 -4.79
C GLY A 180 6.17 11.49 -6.19
N TYR A 181 5.45 11.84 -7.26
CA TYR A 181 6.00 11.92 -8.61
C TYR A 181 7.22 12.87 -8.69
N GLN A 182 7.12 14.08 -8.13
CA GLN A 182 8.20 15.07 -8.14
C GLN A 182 9.45 14.58 -7.39
N ASN A 183 9.28 13.87 -6.27
CA ASN A 183 10.37 13.20 -5.57
C ASN A 183 11.05 12.15 -6.46
N LEU A 184 10.26 11.23 -7.02
CA LEU A 184 10.75 10.12 -7.85
C LEU A 184 11.50 10.60 -9.11
N VAL A 185 10.99 11.58 -9.86
CA VAL A 185 11.74 12.16 -11.00
C VAL A 185 12.87 13.09 -10.56
N GLY A 186 12.90 13.49 -9.29
CA GLY A 186 14.01 14.19 -8.64
C GLY A 186 15.23 13.30 -8.40
N PHE A 187 15.04 11.99 -8.18
CA PHE A 187 16.10 11.05 -7.80
C PHE A 187 17.23 10.91 -8.83
N ARG A 188 18.47 10.74 -8.34
CA ARG A 188 19.70 10.64 -9.15
C ARG A 188 20.61 9.53 -8.63
N ASP A 189 20.76 8.46 -9.39
CA ASP A 189 21.82 7.47 -9.17
C ASP A 189 23.09 7.93 -9.91
N ASN A 190 24.21 8.08 -9.20
CA ASN A 190 25.49 8.54 -9.74
C ASN A 190 25.37 9.82 -10.62
N GLY A 191 24.43 10.71 -10.27
CA GLY A 191 24.12 11.95 -10.99
C GLY A 191 23.16 11.80 -12.19
N VAL A 192 22.69 10.59 -12.50
CA VAL A 192 21.78 10.29 -13.61
C VAL A 192 20.36 10.06 -13.10
N GLY A 193 19.39 10.82 -13.61
CA GLY A 193 17.96 10.59 -13.31
C GLY A 193 17.37 9.44 -14.13
N ILE A 194 16.33 8.79 -13.59
CA ILE A 194 15.70 7.59 -14.18
C ILE A 194 15.28 7.81 -15.65
N ASP A 195 14.73 8.98 -15.99
CA ASP A 195 14.36 9.33 -17.37
C ASP A 195 15.55 9.32 -18.32
N SER A 196 16.69 9.89 -17.88
CA SER A 196 17.91 9.94 -18.70
C SER A 196 18.52 8.55 -18.86
N PHE A 197 18.42 7.71 -17.83
CA PHE A 197 18.81 6.31 -17.88
C PHE A 197 17.93 5.53 -18.87
N LEU A 198 16.60 5.55 -18.71
CA LEU A 198 15.67 4.82 -19.60
C LEU A 198 15.75 5.33 -21.05
N ARG A 199 15.82 6.64 -21.28
CA ARG A 199 16.02 7.23 -22.62
C ARG A 199 17.36 6.84 -23.25
N MET A 200 18.40 6.55 -22.46
CA MET A 200 19.66 5.99 -22.96
C MET A 200 19.48 4.51 -23.34
N LYS A 201 18.84 3.70 -22.49
CA LYS A 201 18.59 2.28 -22.76
C LYS A 201 17.70 2.08 -23.99
N ALA A 202 16.67 2.91 -24.16
CA ALA A 202 15.77 2.97 -25.32
C ALA A 202 16.50 3.06 -26.67
N ARG A 203 17.62 3.81 -26.72
CA ARG A 203 18.45 3.98 -27.92
C ARG A 203 19.37 2.79 -28.19
N LEU A 204 19.72 2.03 -27.15
CA LEU A 204 20.57 0.84 -27.24
C LEU A 204 19.75 -0.42 -27.54
N TYR A 205 18.50 -0.46 -27.06
CA TYR A 205 17.61 -1.61 -27.11
C TYR A 205 16.24 -1.21 -27.68
N PRO A 206 16.12 -1.08 -29.02
CA PRO A 206 14.83 -0.92 -29.69
C PRO A 206 13.90 -2.08 -29.32
N GLY A 207 12.62 -1.78 -29.07
CA GLY A 207 11.67 -2.78 -28.60
C GLY A 207 11.85 -3.22 -27.13
N MET A 208 12.62 -2.50 -26.30
CA MET A 208 12.66 -2.79 -24.87
C MET A 208 11.30 -2.56 -24.21
N GLU A 209 11.04 -3.31 -23.13
CA GLU A 209 9.86 -3.13 -22.28
C GLU A 209 10.25 -2.41 -21.00
N VAL A 210 9.40 -1.50 -20.52
CA VAL A 210 9.50 -0.89 -19.18
C VAL A 210 8.35 -1.40 -18.33
N GLU A 211 8.69 -2.19 -17.33
CA GLU A 211 7.76 -2.77 -16.36
C GLU A 211 7.81 -1.88 -15.11
N VAL A 212 6.69 -1.29 -14.67
CA VAL A 212 6.65 -0.46 -13.46
C VAL A 212 5.78 -1.15 -12.42
N ALA A 213 6.26 -1.33 -11.19
CA ALA A 213 5.47 -1.89 -10.09
C ALA A 213 5.73 -1.23 -8.74
N GLY A 214 4.72 -1.31 -7.89
CA GLY A 214 4.77 -0.86 -6.51
C GLY A 214 3.56 -1.36 -5.74
N HIS A 215 3.69 -1.40 -4.42
CA HIS A 215 2.64 -1.79 -3.49
C HIS A 215 2.15 -0.57 -2.71
N SER A 216 0.90 -0.57 -2.24
CA SER A 216 0.35 0.51 -1.40
C SER A 216 0.40 1.88 -2.10
N LEU A 217 0.89 2.92 -1.42
CA LEU A 217 1.23 4.22 -2.00
C LEU A 217 2.18 4.10 -3.22
N GLY A 218 3.13 3.16 -3.20
CA GLY A 218 3.95 2.81 -4.37
C GLY A 218 3.13 2.26 -5.55
N GLY A 219 1.97 1.65 -5.29
CA GLY A 219 0.98 1.26 -6.28
C GLY A 219 0.28 2.46 -6.93
N ALA A 220 -0.10 3.48 -6.17
CA ALA A 220 -0.61 4.74 -6.73
C ALA A 220 0.48 5.48 -7.54
N LEU A 221 1.71 5.56 -7.00
CA LEU A 221 2.84 6.17 -7.71
C LEU A 221 3.22 5.38 -8.98
N THR A 222 3.00 4.07 -9.03
CA THR A 222 3.15 3.25 -10.24
C THR A 222 2.22 3.69 -11.36
N GLN A 223 0.97 4.07 -11.06
CA GLN A 223 0.03 4.61 -12.07
C GLN A 223 0.61 5.87 -12.73
N VAL A 224 1.10 6.81 -11.91
CA VAL A 224 1.66 8.09 -12.39
C VAL A 224 2.99 7.91 -13.11
N MET A 225 3.90 7.10 -12.57
CA MET A 225 5.22 6.85 -13.16
C MET A 225 5.13 6.05 -14.46
N ALA A 226 4.18 5.12 -14.61
CA ALA A 226 3.93 4.44 -15.88
C ALA A 226 3.38 5.41 -16.95
N SER A 227 2.45 6.30 -16.58
CA SER A 227 1.97 7.39 -17.47
C SER A 227 3.13 8.27 -17.94
N HIS A 228 3.98 8.71 -17.00
CA HIS A 228 5.17 9.52 -17.28
C HIS A 228 6.16 8.81 -18.20
N PHE A 229 6.59 7.57 -17.90
CA PHE A 229 7.54 6.86 -18.75
C PHE A 229 7.00 6.60 -20.16
N ASN A 230 5.70 6.35 -20.31
CA ASN A 230 5.08 6.21 -21.62
C ASN A 230 5.20 7.51 -22.45
N ASP A 231 4.89 8.66 -21.84
CA ASP A 231 5.07 9.98 -22.46
C ASP A 231 6.55 10.28 -22.79
N GLN A 232 7.47 9.99 -21.87
CA GLN A 232 8.88 10.27 -22.04
C GLN A 232 9.58 9.39 -23.10
N LEU A 233 9.09 8.17 -23.33
CA LEU A 233 9.76 7.21 -24.22
C LEU A 233 9.16 7.12 -25.63
N LYS A 234 7.93 7.58 -25.86
CA LYS A 234 7.21 7.49 -27.15
C LYS A 234 8.00 7.97 -28.38
N ASP A 235 8.83 9.00 -28.22
CA ASP A 235 9.61 9.63 -29.30
C ASP A 235 11.08 9.17 -29.36
N VAL A 236 11.50 8.21 -28.53
CA VAL A 236 12.93 7.93 -28.29
C VAL A 236 13.44 6.67 -28.98
N GLY A 237 12.59 5.65 -29.13
CA GLY A 237 12.93 4.41 -29.79
C GLY A 237 11.67 3.71 -30.31
N SER A 238 11.80 3.02 -31.45
CA SER A 238 10.68 2.32 -32.06
C SER A 238 10.30 1.07 -31.25
N GLY A 239 9.00 0.93 -30.97
CA GLY A 239 8.42 -0.28 -30.38
C GLY A 239 8.61 -0.44 -28.88
N ILE A 240 8.98 0.61 -28.15
CA ILE A 240 9.05 0.57 -26.68
C ILE A 240 7.64 0.38 -26.12
N SER A 241 7.50 -0.54 -25.18
CA SER A 241 6.27 -0.79 -24.40
C SER A 241 6.46 -0.32 -22.96
N VAL A 242 5.39 0.16 -22.32
CA VAL A 242 5.33 0.45 -20.88
C VAL A 242 4.13 -0.28 -20.29
N THR A 243 4.34 -1.00 -19.19
CA THR A 243 3.27 -1.71 -18.46
C THR A 243 3.27 -1.35 -16.98
N ALA A 244 2.09 -1.15 -16.41
CA ALA A 244 1.91 -0.91 -14.97
C ALA A 244 1.44 -2.19 -14.26
N TRP A 245 2.04 -2.47 -13.11
CA TRP A 245 1.77 -3.60 -12.24
C TRP A 245 1.48 -3.08 -10.83
N VAL A 246 0.22 -2.72 -10.61
CA VAL A 246 -0.24 -2.08 -9.37
C VAL A 246 -0.64 -3.18 -8.39
N TYR A 247 -0.20 -3.07 -7.15
CA TYR A 247 -0.62 -3.95 -6.05
C TYR A 247 -1.17 -3.09 -4.93
N ALA A 248 -2.40 -3.34 -4.49
CA ALA A 248 -2.98 -2.64 -3.34
C ALA A 248 -3.00 -1.10 -3.48
N GLY A 249 -3.11 -0.58 -4.71
CA GLY A 249 -2.90 0.85 -4.99
C GLY A 249 -4.20 1.66 -4.91
N PRO A 250 -4.28 2.76 -4.15
CA PRO A 250 -5.42 3.67 -4.20
C PRO A 250 -5.46 4.44 -5.54
N THR A 251 -6.57 5.11 -5.83
CA THR A 251 -6.73 5.91 -7.06
C THR A 251 -5.75 7.08 -7.08
N ALA A 252 -4.82 7.13 -8.05
CA ALA A 252 -3.87 8.24 -8.14
C ALA A 252 -4.46 9.53 -8.74
N GLY A 253 -5.59 9.44 -9.45
CA GLY A 253 -6.17 10.56 -10.17
C GLY A 253 -7.61 10.35 -10.59
N ASN A 254 -8.09 11.26 -11.46
CA ASN A 254 -9.47 11.32 -11.86
C ASN A 254 -9.81 10.37 -13.02
N LYS A 255 -11.10 10.25 -13.38
CA LYS A 255 -11.55 9.36 -14.46
C LYS A 255 -10.83 9.60 -15.78
N ALA A 256 -10.59 10.85 -16.15
CA ALA A 256 -9.85 11.17 -17.37
C ALA A 256 -8.40 10.63 -17.32
N PHE A 257 -7.72 10.72 -16.16
CA PHE A 257 -6.42 10.09 -15.95
C PHE A 257 -6.51 8.55 -16.03
N ALA A 258 -7.47 7.94 -15.34
CA ALA A 258 -7.66 6.50 -15.28
C ALA A 258 -7.94 5.88 -16.67
N ASP A 259 -8.87 6.47 -17.44
CA ASP A 259 -9.20 6.06 -18.80
C ASP A 259 -7.98 6.23 -19.74
N SER A 260 -7.28 7.36 -19.65
CA SER A 260 -6.08 7.65 -20.44
C SER A 260 -4.94 6.67 -20.13
N LEU A 261 -4.75 6.29 -18.87
CA LEU A 261 -3.70 5.35 -18.45
C LEU A 261 -3.88 3.98 -19.10
N VAL A 262 -5.09 3.41 -19.02
CA VAL A 262 -5.41 2.10 -19.61
C VAL A 262 -5.35 2.15 -21.13
N GLN A 263 -5.73 3.27 -21.75
CA GLN A 263 -5.67 3.45 -23.21
C GLN A 263 -4.24 3.56 -23.75
N GLN A 264 -3.33 4.21 -23.01
CA GLN A 264 -1.99 4.55 -23.50
C GLN A 264 -0.94 3.46 -23.22
N LEU A 265 -1.07 2.70 -22.14
CA LEU A 265 -0.10 1.66 -21.78
C LEU A 265 -0.21 0.40 -22.64
N ALA A 266 0.88 -0.36 -22.73
CA ALA A 266 0.89 -1.69 -23.35
C ALA A 266 0.16 -2.75 -22.49
N GLY A 267 -0.02 -2.47 -21.20
CA GLY A 267 -0.78 -3.28 -20.26
C GLY A 267 -0.93 -2.57 -18.91
N TYR A 268 -2.10 -2.70 -18.30
CA TYR A 268 -2.41 -2.24 -16.95
C TYR A 268 -2.93 -3.43 -16.14
N TYR A 269 -2.19 -3.80 -15.10
CA TYR A 269 -2.45 -4.98 -14.28
C TYR A 269 -2.49 -4.56 -12.81
N ALA A 270 -3.68 -4.20 -12.33
CA ALA A 270 -3.93 -4.06 -10.90
C ALA A 270 -4.29 -5.42 -10.30
N TYR A 271 -3.61 -5.80 -9.23
CA TYR A 271 -3.92 -6.95 -8.41
C TYR A 271 -4.38 -6.41 -7.07
N ASP A 272 -5.67 -6.50 -6.81
CA ASP A 272 -6.31 -5.97 -5.61
C ASP A 272 -6.99 -7.09 -4.84
N ASN A 273 -6.89 -7.02 -3.52
CA ASN A 273 -7.59 -7.90 -2.61
C ASN A 273 -8.98 -7.30 -2.32
N THR A 274 -10.06 -8.06 -2.54
CA THR A 274 -11.46 -7.63 -2.27
C THR A 274 -11.78 -7.36 -0.79
N LEU A 275 -10.78 -7.43 0.08
CA LEU A 275 -10.86 -7.20 1.52
C LEU A 275 -9.79 -6.23 2.00
N ASP A 276 -8.98 -5.68 1.11
CA ASP A 276 -8.05 -4.60 1.41
C ASP A 276 -8.78 -3.26 1.20
N VAL A 277 -8.82 -2.41 2.22
CA VAL A 277 -9.49 -1.12 2.13
C VAL A 277 -8.80 -0.15 1.18
N VAL A 278 -7.48 -0.28 0.95
CA VAL A 278 -6.69 0.77 0.29
C VAL A 278 -7.08 0.98 -1.18
N PRO A 279 -7.28 -0.07 -2.01
CA PRO A 279 -7.83 0.09 -3.36
C PRO A 279 -9.21 0.77 -3.43
N HIS A 280 -10.00 0.74 -2.36
CA HIS A 280 -11.33 1.38 -2.35
C HIS A 280 -11.25 2.91 -2.27
N ALA A 281 -10.12 3.48 -1.82
CA ALA A 281 -9.88 4.91 -1.81
C ALA A 281 -9.40 5.40 -3.19
N TRP A 282 -9.93 6.46 -3.81
CA TRP A 282 -10.90 7.45 -3.32
C TRP A 282 -12.17 7.47 -4.20
N GLU A 283 -12.46 6.36 -4.89
CA GLU A 283 -13.65 6.23 -5.73
C GLU A 283 -14.90 6.12 -4.85
N MET A 284 -15.81 7.09 -4.97
CA MET A 284 -16.95 7.27 -4.08
C MET A 284 -17.78 6.01 -3.83
N ASP A 285 -18.05 5.22 -4.88
CA ASP A 285 -18.86 4.00 -4.78
C ASP A 285 -18.13 2.89 -4.01
N GLN A 286 -16.79 2.80 -4.14
CA GLN A 286 -15.98 1.81 -3.45
C GLN A 286 -15.74 2.17 -1.98
N VAL A 287 -15.58 3.46 -1.65
CA VAL A 287 -15.44 3.92 -0.24
C VAL A 287 -16.66 3.52 0.62
N ILE A 288 -17.87 3.41 0.03
CA ILE A 288 -19.07 2.94 0.73
C ILE A 288 -18.90 1.49 1.24
N GLU A 289 -18.13 0.66 0.54
CA GLU A 289 -17.96 -0.77 0.86
C GLU A 289 -17.15 -0.98 2.16
N ILE A 290 -16.19 -0.08 2.46
CA ILE A 290 -15.35 -0.09 3.67
C ILE A 290 -16.20 -0.24 4.94
N CYS A 291 -17.36 0.42 5.00
CA CYS A 291 -18.27 0.39 6.16
C CYS A 291 -18.84 -0.98 6.51
N ASN A 292 -18.78 -1.92 5.57
CA ASN A 292 -19.33 -3.26 5.73
C ASN A 292 -18.34 -4.38 5.40
N LEU A 293 -17.10 -4.04 5.05
CA LEU A 293 -16.12 -4.95 4.46
C LEU A 293 -15.89 -6.22 5.29
N TYR A 294 -15.89 -6.09 6.62
CA TYR A 294 -15.71 -7.21 7.57
C TYR A 294 -16.96 -7.53 8.40
N ASN A 295 -18.13 -6.94 8.09
CA ASN A 295 -19.35 -7.20 8.87
C ASN A 295 -19.78 -8.67 8.73
N GLY A 296 -20.06 -9.33 9.85
CA GLY A 296 -20.35 -10.76 9.92
C GLY A 296 -19.11 -11.67 9.97
N PHE A 297 -17.88 -11.13 9.96
CA PHE A 297 -16.68 -11.94 10.12
C PHE A 297 -16.46 -12.34 11.59
N GLU A 298 -15.93 -13.53 11.82
CA GLU A 298 -15.62 -14.05 13.16
C GLU A 298 -14.18 -13.68 13.56
N LEU A 299 -13.99 -12.43 13.99
CA LEU A 299 -12.68 -11.92 14.40
C LEU A 299 -12.52 -12.08 15.92
N CYS A 300 -11.49 -12.83 16.32
CA CYS A 300 -11.15 -13.05 17.72
C CYS A 300 -12.27 -13.60 18.61
N GLY A 301 -13.16 -14.41 18.02
CA GLY A 301 -14.31 -15.00 18.71
C GLY A 301 -15.48 -14.03 18.89
N ASN A 302 -15.50 -12.93 18.15
CA ASN A 302 -16.60 -11.99 18.07
C ASN A 302 -17.06 -11.92 16.60
N THR A 303 -18.36 -12.03 16.38
CA THR A 303 -18.97 -11.61 15.12
C THR A 303 -18.82 -10.09 15.02
N MET A 304 -18.20 -9.62 13.93
CA MET A 304 -18.03 -8.20 13.65
C MET A 304 -19.37 -7.56 13.28
N GLU A 305 -19.83 -6.61 14.10
CA GLU A 305 -21.07 -5.88 13.89
C GLU A 305 -20.80 -4.48 13.28
N PRO A 306 -21.79 -3.84 12.63
CA PRO A 306 -21.64 -2.51 12.06
C PRO A 306 -21.17 -1.46 13.10
N ASN A 307 -19.91 -1.04 12.99
CA ASN A 307 -19.28 -0.14 13.95
C ASN A 307 -19.44 1.34 13.54
N ILE A 308 -19.85 2.19 14.47
CA ILE A 308 -20.14 3.61 14.19
C ILE A 308 -18.90 4.46 13.84
N TRP A 309 -17.70 4.10 14.31
CA TRP A 309 -16.48 4.85 13.99
C TRP A 309 -15.87 4.42 12.66
N ILE A 310 -15.97 3.14 12.27
CA ILE A 310 -15.68 2.72 10.88
C ILE A 310 -16.57 3.50 9.92
N LYS A 311 -17.87 3.57 10.23
CA LYS A 311 -18.83 4.41 9.49
C LYS A 311 -18.44 5.89 9.49
N GLY A 312 -18.02 6.45 10.62
CA GLY A 312 -17.54 7.83 10.73
C GLY A 312 -16.28 8.12 9.91
N VAL A 313 -15.30 7.22 9.93
CA VAL A 313 -14.06 7.31 9.14
C VAL A 313 -14.35 7.19 7.65
N ALA A 314 -15.12 6.17 7.24
CA ALA A 314 -15.53 6.03 5.85
C ALA A 314 -16.39 7.22 5.39
N ARG A 315 -17.23 7.79 6.27
CA ARG A 315 -17.97 9.04 5.97
C ARG A 315 -17.03 10.24 5.79
N TYR A 316 -15.98 10.34 6.59
CA TYR A 316 -14.95 11.35 6.40
C TYR A 316 -14.27 11.19 5.03
N ILE A 317 -13.81 9.97 4.69
CA ILE A 317 -13.22 9.65 3.38
C ILE A 317 -14.20 9.96 2.22
N GLN A 318 -15.49 9.62 2.34
CA GLN A 318 -16.54 10.02 1.39
C GLN A 318 -16.66 11.54 1.25
N ALA A 319 -16.64 12.26 2.38
CA ALA A 319 -16.78 13.71 2.38
C ALA A 319 -15.53 14.42 1.84
N LEU A 320 -14.34 13.83 1.97
CA LEU A 320 -13.15 14.22 1.25
C LEU A 320 -13.37 14.01 -0.26
N ALA A 321 -13.56 12.76 -0.71
CA ALA A 321 -13.69 12.40 -2.12
C ALA A 321 -14.79 13.18 -2.88
N ALA A 322 -15.95 13.40 -2.25
CA ALA A 322 -17.07 14.15 -2.84
C ALA A 322 -16.75 15.63 -3.12
N ASN A 323 -15.73 16.20 -2.45
CA ASN A 323 -15.34 17.61 -2.61
C ASN A 323 -14.19 17.81 -3.62
N THR A 324 -13.59 16.73 -4.14
CA THR A 324 -12.21 16.81 -4.67
C THR A 324 -12.03 16.32 -6.10
N GLY A 325 -12.96 15.53 -6.62
CA GLY A 325 -13.07 15.24 -8.04
C GLY A 325 -13.62 13.86 -8.34
N ASP A 326 -13.69 13.55 -9.62
CA ASP A 326 -14.10 12.24 -10.15
C ASP A 326 -12.95 11.23 -10.05
N TYR A 327 -12.46 10.94 -8.83
CA TYR A 327 -11.49 9.87 -8.58
C TYR A 327 -12.03 8.52 -9.05
N THR A 328 -11.19 7.73 -9.71
CA THR A 328 -11.60 6.46 -10.35
C THR A 328 -10.43 5.49 -10.44
N GLN A 329 -10.66 4.22 -10.13
CA GLN A 329 -9.66 3.17 -10.34
C GLN A 329 -9.51 2.86 -11.84
N PRO A 330 -8.28 2.83 -12.39
CA PRO A 330 -8.08 2.43 -13.78
C PRO A 330 -8.49 0.97 -13.98
N VAL A 331 -9.35 0.71 -14.97
CA VAL A 331 -9.92 -0.63 -15.21
C VAL A 331 -8.84 -1.65 -15.58
N SER A 332 -8.63 -2.64 -14.70
CA SER A 332 -7.72 -3.76 -14.92
C SER A 332 -8.40 -4.92 -15.63
N SER A 333 -7.61 -5.67 -16.42
CA SER A 333 -8.03 -6.96 -17.00
C SER A 333 -7.90 -8.13 -16.01
N VAL A 334 -7.21 -7.90 -14.90
CA VAL A 334 -7.00 -8.88 -13.83
C VAL A 334 -8.20 -8.80 -12.87
N PRO A 335 -8.91 -9.91 -12.59
CA PRO A 335 -9.95 -9.91 -11.56
C PRO A 335 -9.32 -9.83 -10.16
N PRO A 336 -9.94 -9.12 -9.21
CA PRO A 336 -9.43 -9.06 -7.84
C PRO A 336 -9.51 -10.44 -7.18
N PHE A 337 -8.63 -10.67 -6.20
CA PHE A 337 -8.61 -11.90 -5.40
C PHE A 337 -9.16 -11.66 -4.00
N THR A 338 -9.49 -12.70 -3.24
CA THR A 338 -9.96 -12.56 -1.85
C THR A 338 -9.01 -13.25 -0.88
N GLY A 339 -8.48 -12.52 0.10
CA GLY A 339 -7.48 -12.98 1.09
C GLY A 339 -7.85 -14.23 1.94
N LYS A 340 -6.80 -14.94 2.42
CA LYS A 340 -6.72 -16.21 3.22
C LYS A 340 -7.32 -16.10 4.66
N HIS A 341 -6.74 -16.56 5.78
CA HIS A 341 -7.30 -16.26 7.15
C HIS A 341 -6.22 -15.98 8.21
N PHE A 342 -6.30 -14.88 9.02
CA PHE A 342 -5.50 -14.81 10.26
C PHE A 342 -6.11 -14.28 11.61
N LEU A 343 -7.15 -13.42 11.76
CA LEU A 343 -7.72 -13.11 13.12
C LEU A 343 -8.77 -14.13 13.59
N SER A 344 -8.50 -15.42 13.41
CA SER A 344 -9.36 -16.48 13.96
C SER A 344 -9.30 -16.54 15.50
N ALA A 345 -10.36 -17.05 16.12
CA ALA A 345 -10.63 -17.00 17.56
C ALA A 345 -9.59 -17.64 18.51
N ASP A 346 -8.62 -18.40 17.99
CA ASP A 346 -7.62 -19.15 18.77
C ASP A 346 -6.16 -18.78 18.40
N THR A 347 -5.94 -17.54 17.94
CA THR A 347 -4.62 -17.06 17.50
C THR A 347 -3.89 -16.23 18.55
N THR A 348 -2.55 -16.32 18.55
CA THR A 348 -1.67 -15.38 19.24
C THR A 348 -1.90 -13.93 18.79
N GLY A 349 -2.43 -13.73 17.58
CA GLY A 349 -2.95 -12.46 17.07
C GLY A 349 -3.93 -11.82 18.04
N CYS A 350 -5.08 -12.46 18.22
CA CYS A 350 -6.17 -11.98 19.05
C CYS A 350 -5.78 -11.66 20.50
N ALA A 351 -4.99 -12.53 21.13
CA ALA A 351 -4.53 -12.32 22.50
C ALA A 351 -3.74 -11.02 22.67
N ALA A 352 -3.03 -10.60 21.62
CA ALA A 352 -2.16 -9.44 21.66
C ALA A 352 -2.81 -8.18 21.04
N VAL A 353 -3.81 -8.29 20.14
CA VAL A 353 -4.78 -7.18 19.91
C VAL A 353 -5.38 -6.76 21.24
N LEU A 354 -5.93 -7.72 21.98
CA LEU A 354 -6.63 -7.50 23.25
C LEU A 354 -5.71 -7.00 24.37
N ALA A 355 -4.44 -7.41 24.38
CA ALA A 355 -3.45 -6.86 25.30
C ALA A 355 -3.15 -5.38 24.98
N GLY A 356 -3.10 -5.05 23.68
CA GLY A 356 -2.97 -3.68 23.19
C GLY A 356 -4.18 -2.83 23.56
N THR A 357 -5.39 -3.20 23.12
CA THR A 357 -6.61 -2.42 23.38
C THR A 357 -6.81 -2.17 24.86
N LYS A 358 -6.53 -3.16 25.72
CA LYS A 358 -6.60 -3.00 27.17
C LYS A 358 -5.60 -1.96 27.72
N LYS A 359 -4.42 -1.81 27.11
CA LYS A 359 -3.46 -0.75 27.46
C LYS A 359 -3.99 0.64 27.06
N ALA A 360 -4.56 0.76 25.85
CA ALA A 360 -5.26 1.99 25.41
C ALA A 360 -6.40 2.38 26.36
N TRP A 361 -7.16 1.37 26.80
CA TRP A 361 -8.41 1.52 27.51
C TRP A 361 -8.25 1.76 29.01
N GLY A 362 -7.26 1.11 29.63
CA GLY A 362 -7.26 0.85 31.07
C GLY A 362 -6.28 1.67 31.92
N ASP A 363 -5.19 2.20 31.35
CA ASP A 363 -4.21 2.96 32.11
C ASP A 363 -4.55 4.45 32.12
N SER A 364 -5.05 4.93 33.27
CA SER A 364 -5.42 6.34 33.55
C SER A 364 -4.22 7.31 33.64
N GLY A 365 -3.18 7.05 32.87
CA GLY A 365 -1.93 7.80 32.76
C GLY A 365 -1.22 7.62 31.41
N TYR A 366 -1.83 6.92 30.45
CA TYR A 366 -1.43 6.95 29.04
C TYR A 366 -2.24 8.07 28.35
N PRO A 367 -1.59 9.09 27.75
CA PRO A 367 -2.25 10.34 27.37
C PRO A 367 -2.85 10.31 25.96
N ILE A 368 -3.47 9.19 25.57
CA ILE A 368 -3.93 9.00 24.18
C ILE A 368 -5.39 9.45 24.08
N ASP A 369 -5.59 10.56 23.39
CA ASP A 369 -6.90 11.16 23.19
C ASP A 369 -7.80 10.35 22.26
N LEU A 370 -7.31 9.25 21.65
CA LEU A 370 -8.07 8.32 20.78
C LEU A 370 -9.45 7.94 21.36
N TYR A 371 -9.56 7.63 22.66
CA TYR A 371 -10.87 7.35 23.27
C TYR A 371 -11.79 8.59 23.26
N GLN A 372 -11.25 9.78 23.55
CA GLN A 372 -11.99 11.04 23.51
C GLN A 372 -12.36 11.42 22.07
N ASN A 373 -11.46 11.19 21.12
CA ASN A 373 -11.63 11.49 19.70
C ASN A 373 -12.62 10.52 19.03
N LEU A 374 -12.61 9.23 19.38
CA LEU A 374 -13.66 8.28 18.99
C LEU A 374 -15.03 8.67 19.56
N ASN A 375 -15.09 9.18 20.80
CA ASN A 375 -16.32 9.74 21.35
C ASN A 375 -16.74 11.04 20.65
N SER A 376 -15.79 11.89 20.24
CA SER A 376 -16.03 13.10 19.44
C SER A 376 -16.63 12.76 18.07
N LEU A 377 -16.04 11.81 17.36
CA LEU A 377 -16.53 11.28 16.09
C LEU A 377 -17.93 10.63 16.25
N SER A 378 -18.10 9.78 17.26
CA SER A 378 -19.38 9.16 17.64
C SER A 378 -20.49 10.21 17.87
N GLY A 379 -20.18 11.25 18.65
CA GLY A 379 -21.06 12.38 18.93
C GLY A 379 -21.38 13.21 17.69
N GLN A 380 -20.41 13.42 16.80
CA GLN A 380 -20.61 14.08 15.52
C GLN A 380 -21.54 13.26 14.61
N CYS A 381 -21.40 11.93 14.59
CA CYS A 381 -22.28 10.96 13.94
C CYS A 381 -23.65 10.78 14.63
N GLY A 382 -24.04 11.67 15.55
CA GLY A 382 -25.34 11.67 16.21
C GLY A 382 -25.53 10.62 17.31
N TYR A 383 -24.51 9.80 17.61
CA TYR A 383 -24.54 8.77 18.64
C TYR A 383 -24.21 9.38 20.01
N LYS A 384 -25.02 9.09 21.03
CA LYS A 384 -25.03 9.86 22.31
C LYS A 384 -24.54 9.08 23.53
N THR A 385 -24.04 7.88 23.32
CA THR A 385 -23.47 7.04 24.37
C THR A 385 -21.97 6.96 24.19
N ASP A 386 -21.26 7.03 25.31
CA ASP A 386 -19.82 6.83 25.32
C ASP A 386 -19.46 5.44 24.75
N VAL A 387 -18.31 5.36 24.09
CA VAL A 387 -17.72 4.10 23.62
C VAL A 387 -17.67 3.06 24.74
N THR A 388 -18.00 1.81 24.45
CA THR A 388 -17.78 0.67 25.37
C THR A 388 -16.55 -0.17 24.98
N GLU A 389 -15.95 -0.86 25.97
CA GLU A 389 -14.77 -1.73 25.76
C GLU A 389 -14.98 -2.79 24.65
N PRO A 390 -16.15 -3.48 24.54
CA PRO A 390 -16.38 -4.43 23.45
C PRO A 390 -16.48 -3.79 22.07
N GLU A 391 -17.05 -2.57 21.97
CA GLU A 391 -17.09 -1.84 20.70
C GLU A 391 -15.68 -1.38 20.30
N PHE A 392 -14.90 -0.84 21.25
CA PHE A 392 -13.50 -0.44 21.04
C PHE A 392 -12.61 -1.62 20.59
N ASN A 393 -12.82 -2.81 21.17
CA ASN A 393 -12.17 -4.04 20.73
C ASN A 393 -12.54 -4.40 19.29
N GLN A 394 -13.79 -4.26 18.87
CA GLN A 394 -14.19 -4.49 17.47
C GLN A 394 -13.50 -3.51 16.50
N PHE A 395 -13.38 -2.24 16.86
CA PHE A 395 -12.64 -1.28 16.03
C PHE A 395 -11.16 -1.67 15.89
N ALA A 396 -10.51 -2.07 16.98
CA ALA A 396 -9.16 -2.58 16.92
C ALA A 396 -9.04 -3.90 16.14
N PHE A 397 -10.03 -4.79 16.17
CA PHE A 397 -10.07 -5.98 15.31
C PHE A 397 -10.21 -5.60 13.84
N PHE A 398 -11.00 -4.57 13.50
CA PHE A 398 -11.12 -4.07 12.13
C PHE A 398 -9.79 -3.49 11.63
N LEU A 399 -9.15 -2.60 12.39
CA LEU A 399 -7.84 -2.03 12.02
C LEU A 399 -6.76 -3.10 11.93
N ALA A 400 -6.75 -4.04 12.88
CA ALA A 400 -5.86 -5.17 12.86
C ALA A 400 -6.14 -6.10 11.68
N GLU A 401 -7.37 -6.20 11.17
CA GLU A 401 -7.75 -6.91 9.94
C GLU A 401 -7.53 -6.09 8.66
N MET A 402 -7.30 -4.78 8.77
CA MET A 402 -6.99 -3.88 7.67
C MET A 402 -5.54 -4.00 7.16
N GLY A 403 -4.53 -3.79 8.02
CA GLY A 403 -3.11 -3.77 7.65
C GLY A 403 -2.59 -5.08 7.00
N ALA A 404 -2.52 -6.18 7.75
CA ALA A 404 -3.28 -7.38 7.41
C ALA A 404 -3.64 -7.69 5.93
N GLN A 405 -4.87 -7.34 5.52
CA GLN A 405 -5.40 -7.57 4.19
C GLN A 405 -4.62 -6.80 3.13
N HIS A 406 -4.10 -5.63 3.52
CA HIS A 406 -3.25 -4.78 2.70
C HIS A 406 -1.84 -5.36 2.46
N LEU A 407 -1.28 -6.10 3.41
CA LEU A 407 0.09 -6.62 3.35
C LEU A 407 0.13 -8.13 3.08
N ASN A 408 -0.35 -8.93 4.03
CA ASN A 408 -0.05 -10.36 4.05
C ASN A 408 -1.01 -11.19 3.21
N ALA A 409 -2.20 -10.68 2.89
CA ALA A 409 -3.04 -11.31 1.88
C ALA A 409 -2.30 -11.45 0.55
N TYR A 410 -1.54 -10.43 0.16
CA TYR A 410 -0.76 -10.42 -1.08
C TYR A 410 0.46 -11.35 -0.98
N PHE A 411 1.22 -11.29 0.12
CA PHE A 411 2.33 -12.23 0.34
C PHE A 411 1.87 -13.69 0.29
N ASP A 412 0.78 -14.01 0.98
CA ASP A 412 0.21 -15.36 0.95
C ASP A 412 -0.33 -15.71 -0.44
N HIS A 413 -1.09 -14.81 -1.09
CA HIS A 413 -1.65 -15.05 -2.43
C HIS A 413 -0.57 -15.36 -3.47
N PHE A 414 0.52 -14.59 -3.49
CA PHE A 414 1.58 -14.74 -4.47
C PHE A 414 2.60 -15.82 -4.07
N PHE A 415 2.96 -15.94 -2.80
CA PHE A 415 4.12 -16.76 -2.39
C PHE A 415 3.78 -18.02 -1.58
N ASP A 416 2.54 -18.25 -1.14
CA ASP A 416 2.17 -19.51 -0.48
C ASP A 416 2.60 -20.73 -1.31
N ASN A 417 3.27 -21.67 -0.65
CA ASN A 417 3.76 -22.92 -1.25
C ASN A 417 4.81 -22.73 -2.38
N THR A 418 5.34 -21.52 -2.59
CA THR A 418 6.47 -21.29 -3.51
C THR A 418 7.82 -21.62 -2.84
N PRO A 419 8.87 -21.98 -3.60
CA PRO A 419 10.22 -22.18 -3.04
C PRO A 419 10.82 -20.93 -2.39
N ILE A 420 10.37 -19.74 -2.79
CA ILE A 420 10.91 -18.45 -2.33
C ILE A 420 10.25 -17.92 -1.05
N ALA A 421 9.11 -18.48 -0.63
CA ALA A 421 8.32 -18.02 0.53
C ALA A 421 9.16 -17.86 1.81
N THR A 422 10.11 -18.78 2.07
CA THR A 422 11.00 -18.72 3.24
C THR A 422 12.30 -17.94 2.99
N SER A 423 12.54 -17.48 1.76
CA SER A 423 13.75 -16.75 1.36
C SER A 423 13.52 -15.24 1.22
N LEU A 424 12.29 -14.79 0.93
CA LEU A 424 11.95 -13.37 0.81
C LEU A 424 12.01 -12.59 2.13
N PRO A 425 11.47 -13.07 3.27
CA PRO A 425 11.34 -12.27 4.50
C PRO A 425 12.64 -11.90 5.21
N GLN A 426 13.81 -12.25 4.66
CA GLN A 426 15.12 -11.81 5.16
C GLN A 426 15.67 -10.57 4.43
N TYR A 427 15.07 -10.20 3.28
CA TYR A 427 15.51 -9.10 2.42
C TYR A 427 14.54 -7.93 2.46
N VAL A 428 13.26 -8.22 2.62
CA VAL A 428 12.26 -7.27 3.12
C VAL A 428 11.92 -7.83 4.47
N PRO A 429 12.62 -7.40 5.53
CA PRO A 429 12.37 -7.98 6.82
C PRO A 429 10.93 -7.68 7.20
N GLY A 430 10.28 -8.79 7.49
CA GLY A 430 8.91 -8.87 7.91
C GLY A 430 8.93 -9.73 9.17
N ASN A 431 9.13 -9.08 10.31
CA ASN A 431 8.10 -9.12 11.34
C ASN A 431 7.88 -10.49 12.13
N SER A 432 8.42 -10.70 13.37
CA SER A 432 8.51 -11.96 14.22
C SER A 432 8.13 -12.05 15.78
N GLY A 433 7.19 -11.27 16.35
CA GLY A 433 6.56 -11.23 17.74
C GLY A 433 5.92 -9.87 18.27
N THR A 434 4.62 -9.77 18.64
CA THR A 434 3.93 -8.73 19.53
C THR A 434 3.47 -7.32 19.08
N PHE A 435 2.32 -6.85 19.64
CA PHE A 435 1.30 -5.89 19.12
C PHE A 435 1.36 -4.41 19.54
N ILE A 436 0.87 -3.55 18.64
CA ILE A 436 0.59 -2.10 18.74
C ILE A 436 1.75 -1.33 19.36
N ASP A 437 2.55 -0.70 18.50
CA ASP A 437 3.28 0.48 18.94
C ASP A 437 2.25 1.58 19.26
N TRP A 438 2.37 2.17 20.45
CA TRP A 438 1.42 3.19 20.91
C TRP A 438 1.75 4.56 20.34
N ASP A 439 2.95 4.74 19.79
CA ASP A 439 3.29 5.89 18.95
C ASP A 439 2.35 5.94 17.71
N ALA A 440 1.92 4.79 17.17
CA ALA A 440 0.92 4.72 16.08
C ALA A 440 -0.54 4.94 16.54
N ALA A 441 -0.80 4.92 17.85
CA ALA A 441 -2.12 5.23 18.39
C ALA A 441 -2.32 6.74 18.62
N ASP A 442 -1.24 7.53 18.70
CA ASP A 442 -1.29 8.99 18.63
C ASP A 442 -1.61 9.44 17.19
N ILE A 443 -0.94 8.88 16.19
CA ILE A 443 -1.27 9.03 14.75
C ILE A 443 -2.75 8.75 14.48
N LEU A 444 -3.25 7.60 14.93
CA LEU A 444 -4.66 7.25 14.80
C LEU A 444 -5.59 8.18 15.60
N SER A 445 -5.13 8.71 16.75
CA SER A 445 -5.88 9.69 17.56
C SER A 445 -6.09 10.99 16.80
N ASP A 446 -5.04 11.50 16.15
CA ASP A 446 -5.04 12.75 15.42
C ASP A 446 -5.83 12.64 14.12
N PHE A 447 -5.71 11.52 13.39
CA PHE A 447 -6.58 11.19 12.25
C PHE A 447 -8.07 11.19 12.64
N ILE A 448 -8.43 10.56 13.78
CA ILE A 448 -9.82 10.54 14.25
C ILE A 448 -10.29 11.94 14.72
N GLU A 449 -9.41 12.77 15.28
CA GLU A 449 -9.74 14.17 15.58
C GLU A 449 -10.00 14.97 14.31
N ASN A 450 -9.11 14.87 13.31
CA ASN A 450 -9.24 15.53 12.02
C ASN A 450 -10.53 15.11 11.31
N ALA A 451 -10.85 13.81 11.29
CA ALA A 451 -12.11 13.29 10.75
C ALA A 451 -13.34 13.89 11.45
N ALA A 452 -13.37 13.89 12.78
CA ALA A 452 -14.48 14.47 13.56
C ALA A 452 -14.59 15.99 13.34
N GLY A 453 -13.46 16.70 13.31
CA GLY A 453 -13.36 18.14 13.07
C GLY A 453 -13.83 18.54 11.68
N TYR A 454 -13.43 17.80 10.65
CA TYR A 454 -13.85 18.02 9.27
C TYR A 454 -15.35 17.78 9.08
N LEU A 455 -15.88 16.64 9.53
CA LEU A 455 -17.32 16.33 9.44
C LEU A 455 -18.16 17.40 10.13
N LYS A 456 -17.70 17.88 11.29
CA LYS A 456 -18.30 19.00 12.02
C LYS A 456 -18.23 20.32 11.26
N ALA A 457 -17.11 20.63 10.62
CA ALA A 457 -16.95 21.84 9.79
C ALA A 457 -17.87 21.83 8.56
N GLN A 458 -18.10 20.66 7.96
CA GLN A 458 -19.04 20.46 6.84
C GLN A 458 -20.51 20.35 7.31
N GLY A 459 -20.79 20.30 8.62
CA GLY A 459 -22.14 20.10 9.16
C GLY A 459 -22.70 18.68 8.96
N ILE A 460 -21.86 17.71 8.60
CA ILE A 460 -22.23 16.33 8.36
C ILE A 460 -22.37 15.61 9.70
N SER A 461 -23.60 15.28 10.07
CA SER A 461 -23.93 14.54 11.32
C SER A 461 -24.59 13.19 11.09
N ASP A 462 -24.85 12.83 9.84
CA ASP A 462 -25.20 11.49 9.43
C ASP A 462 -23.95 10.80 8.88
N CYS A 463 -23.53 9.74 9.58
CA CYS A 463 -22.41 8.89 9.19
C CYS A 463 -22.87 7.55 8.62
N ASP A 464 -24.16 7.36 8.33
CA ASP A 464 -24.56 6.16 7.61
C ASP A 464 -24.06 6.22 6.16
N CYS A 465 -23.33 5.20 5.74
CA CYS A 465 -22.56 5.22 4.50
C CYS A 465 -23.43 5.19 3.23
N GLN A 466 -24.73 4.92 3.38
CA GLN A 466 -25.72 4.96 2.29
C GLN A 466 -26.33 6.36 2.07
N SER A 467 -26.08 7.33 2.95
CA SER A 467 -26.79 8.63 3.00
C SER A 467 -26.34 9.68 1.96
N LEU A 468 -25.54 9.32 0.96
CA LEU A 468 -25.01 10.23 -0.08
C LEU A 468 -25.41 9.87 -1.53
N GLN A 469 -26.22 8.82 -1.75
CA GLN A 469 -26.74 8.44 -3.07
C GLN A 469 -27.91 9.34 -3.54
#